data_AF-A0A3C1H7A9-F1
#
_entry.id   AF-A0A3C1H7A9-F1
#
_cell.length_a   1.000
_cell.length_b   1.000
_cell.length_c   1.000
_cell.angle_alpha   90.00
_cell.angle_beta   90.00
_cell.angle_gamma   90.00
#
_symmetry.space_group_name_H-M   'P 1'
#
loop_
_entity.id
_entity.type
_entity.pdbx_description
1 polymer ?
#
loop_
_entity_poly.entity_id
_entity_poly.type
_entity_poly.pdbx_seq_one_letter_code
_entity_poly.pdbx_strand_id
1 'polypeptide(L)'
;MNARLGGRVGTFLQSLKPGIEWERVNWGIAGTPLLNLHPSIEHPRLEEGATLSSAWLRVEHQALRLLPESGGILFGIRITLHRLDNLARNRTAALRLAELLETMPQAIADYKGLAQARNPLVRQLRKPGGTEAP
;
A
#
# COMPACT_ATOMS: atom_id res chain seq x y z
N MET A 1 13.64 2.53 -17.34
CA MET A 1 12.30 1.89 -17.28
C MET A 1 12.39 0.50 -17.90
N ASN A 2 11.98 -0.56 -17.19
CA ASN A 2 12.20 -1.95 -17.61
C ASN A 2 11.33 -2.31 -18.84
N ALA A 3 11.91 -2.32 -20.05
CA ALA A 3 11.20 -2.57 -21.31
C ALA A 3 10.41 -3.90 -21.36
N ARG A 4 10.87 -4.92 -20.62
CA ARG A 4 10.18 -6.23 -20.46
C ARG A 4 8.86 -6.16 -19.68
N LEU A 5 8.64 -5.11 -18.88
CA LEU A 5 7.35 -4.88 -18.21
C LEU A 5 6.37 -4.17 -19.15
N GLY A 6 6.86 -3.25 -19.99
CA GLY A 6 6.02 -2.49 -20.94
C GLY A 6 5.30 -3.40 -21.94
N GLY A 7 5.99 -4.39 -22.52
CA GLY A 7 5.38 -5.32 -23.48
C GLY A 7 4.24 -6.14 -22.87
N ARG A 8 4.44 -6.69 -21.66
CA ARG A 8 3.41 -7.49 -20.96
C ARG A 8 2.22 -6.64 -20.51
N VAL A 9 2.47 -5.40 -20.08
CA VAL A 9 1.40 -4.44 -19.76
C VAL A 9 0.60 -4.12 -21.01
N GLY A 10 1.26 -3.85 -22.14
CA GLY A 10 0.59 -3.59 -23.42
C GLY A 10 -0.33 -4.74 -23.85
N THR A 11 0.18 -5.97 -23.86
CA THR A 11 -0.62 -7.16 -24.20
C THR A 11 -1.80 -7.35 -23.24
N PHE A 12 -1.58 -7.15 -21.94
CA PHE A 12 -2.66 -7.23 -20.95
C PHE A 12 -3.75 -6.20 -21.21
N LEU A 13 -3.39 -4.93 -21.41
CA LEU A 13 -4.37 -3.86 -21.67
C LEU A 13 -5.15 -4.10 -22.97
N GLN A 14 -4.50 -4.65 -23.99
CA GLN A 14 -5.16 -5.06 -25.25
C GLN A 14 -6.13 -6.24 -25.07
N SER A 15 -5.95 -7.06 -24.03
CA SER A 15 -6.82 -8.22 -23.76
C SER A 15 -8.10 -7.88 -23.00
N LEU A 16 -8.26 -6.64 -22.53
CA LEU A 16 -9.44 -6.21 -21.78
C LEU A 16 -10.70 -6.32 -22.65
N LYS A 17 -11.80 -6.78 -22.05
CA LYS A 17 -13.09 -6.95 -22.73
C LYS A 17 -14.14 -6.07 -22.07
N PRO A 18 -15.09 -5.51 -22.83
CA PRO A 18 -16.25 -4.83 -22.23
C PRO A 18 -16.98 -5.74 -21.25
N GLY A 19 -17.44 -5.18 -20.14
CA GLY A 19 -18.17 -5.92 -19.10
C GLY A 19 -17.28 -6.75 -18.16
N ILE A 20 -15.98 -6.89 -18.42
CA ILE A 20 -15.03 -7.52 -17.51
C ILE A 20 -14.22 -6.44 -16.79
N GLU A 21 -14.13 -6.56 -15.47
CA GLU A 21 -13.35 -5.68 -14.61
C GLU A 21 -12.13 -6.44 -14.11
N TRP A 22 -10.96 -5.81 -14.21
CA TRP A 22 -9.72 -6.34 -13.65
C TRP A 22 -9.33 -5.55 -12.43
N GLU A 23 -9.24 -6.23 -11.29
CA GLU A 23 -8.90 -5.60 -10.01
C GLU A 23 -7.52 -6.01 -9.52
N ARG A 24 -6.86 -5.06 -8.85
CA ARG A 24 -5.61 -5.28 -8.14
C ARG A 24 -5.60 -4.43 -6.88
N VAL A 25 -4.86 -4.89 -5.88
CA VAL A 25 -4.50 -4.07 -4.72
C VAL A 25 -3.04 -3.67 -4.81
N ASN A 26 -2.77 -2.38 -4.62
CA ASN A 26 -1.46 -1.86 -4.27
C ASN A 26 -1.50 -1.30 -2.84
N TRP A 27 -0.36 -1.27 -2.16
CA TRP A 27 -0.32 -0.79 -0.78
C TRP A 27 1.03 -0.19 -0.41
N GLY A 28 1.01 0.69 0.60
CA GLY A 28 2.18 1.28 1.24
C GLY A 28 1.85 1.74 2.65
N ILE A 29 2.79 2.41 3.31
CA ILE A 29 2.57 3.03 4.63
C ILE A 29 2.94 4.50 4.51
N ALA A 30 2.06 5.38 4.99
CA ALA A 30 2.26 6.82 5.01
C ALA A 30 2.42 7.32 6.45
N GLY A 31 3.22 8.37 6.65
CA GLY A 31 3.36 9.07 7.93
C GLY A 31 2.25 10.09 8.21
N THR A 32 1.18 10.10 7.40
CA THR A 32 0.10 11.09 7.48
C THR A 32 -1.24 10.50 7.01
N PRO A 33 -2.38 10.97 7.55
CA PRO A 33 -3.72 10.57 7.09
C PRO A 33 -4.19 11.28 5.82
N LEU A 34 -3.35 12.08 5.15
CA LEU A 34 -3.75 12.83 3.96
C LEU A 34 -3.92 11.93 2.74
N LEU A 35 -5.00 12.13 1.99
CA LEU A 35 -5.24 11.41 0.74
C LEU A 35 -4.34 11.93 -0.40
N ASN A 36 -4.18 13.25 -0.47
CA ASN A 36 -3.30 13.91 -1.43
C ASN A 36 -1.86 13.83 -0.93
N LEU A 37 -1.07 12.98 -1.57
CA LEU A 37 0.37 12.83 -1.35
C LEU A 37 1.15 13.21 -2.61
N HIS A 38 0.68 14.23 -3.33
CA HIS A 38 1.33 14.69 -4.54
C HIS A 38 2.78 15.12 -4.24
N PRO A 39 3.78 14.74 -5.05
CA PRO A 39 5.19 15.01 -4.76
C PRO A 39 5.57 16.49 -4.61
N SER A 40 4.73 17.42 -5.09
CA SER A 40 4.93 18.86 -4.93
C SER A 40 4.48 19.39 -3.57
N ILE A 41 3.84 18.57 -2.74
CA ILE A 41 3.36 18.94 -1.41
C ILE A 41 4.25 18.25 -0.39
N GLU A 42 4.76 19.03 0.55
CA GLU A 42 5.55 18.49 1.64
C GLU A 42 4.65 17.78 2.65
N HIS A 43 5.03 16.55 3.00
CA HIS A 43 4.32 15.72 3.94
C HIS A 43 5.31 15.08 4.92
N PRO A 44 4.88 14.82 6.17
CA PRO A 44 5.67 14.02 7.09
C PRO A 44 6.06 12.68 6.46
N ARG A 45 7.36 12.40 6.43
CA ARG A 45 7.91 11.14 5.93
C ARG A 45 7.82 10.06 6.99
N LEU A 46 7.88 8.81 6.55
CA LEU A 46 7.92 7.66 7.44
C LEU A 46 9.38 7.41 7.86
N GLU A 47 9.78 8.02 8.97
CA GLU A 47 11.16 8.00 9.47
C GLU A 47 11.40 6.92 10.54
N GLU A 48 12.63 6.78 11.03
CA GLU A 48 13.01 5.78 12.04
C GLU A 48 12.21 5.92 13.35
N GLY A 49 11.74 7.12 13.68
CA GLY A 49 10.87 7.39 14.83
C GLY A 49 9.41 6.96 14.67
N ALA A 50 9.02 6.35 13.55
CA ALA A 50 7.62 5.99 13.29
C ALA A 50 7.04 5.03 14.34
N THR A 51 5.86 5.37 14.84
CA THR A 51 5.07 4.54 15.75
C THR A 51 3.80 4.04 15.05
N LEU A 52 3.13 3.03 15.62
CA LEU A 52 1.86 2.55 15.08
C LEU A 52 0.77 3.64 15.06
N SER A 53 0.82 4.61 15.97
CA SER A 53 -0.13 5.72 16.05
C SER A 53 0.19 6.88 15.09
N SER A 54 1.41 6.94 14.56
CA SER A 54 1.87 7.94 13.59
C SER A 54 2.01 7.38 12.16
N ALA A 55 1.46 6.20 11.90
CA ALA A 55 1.59 5.52 10.61
C ALA A 55 0.24 4.99 10.12
N TRP A 56 0.03 5.06 8.80
CA TRP A 56 -1.19 4.64 8.13
C TRP A 56 -0.88 3.63 7.03
N LEU A 57 -1.48 2.45 7.09
CA LEU A 57 -1.57 1.56 5.93
C LEU A 57 -2.44 2.25 4.88
N ARG A 58 -1.83 2.55 3.73
CA ARG A 58 -2.50 3.11 2.56
C ARG A 58 -2.72 2.00 1.54
N VAL A 59 -3.99 1.72 1.24
CA VAL A 59 -4.39 0.69 0.29
C VAL A 59 -5.01 1.37 -0.93
N GLU A 60 -4.57 0.97 -2.11
CA GLU A 60 -5.10 1.40 -3.40
C GLU A 60 -5.83 0.22 -4.02
N HIS A 61 -7.15 0.31 -4.05
CA HIS A 61 -8.00 -0.60 -4.81
C HIS A 61 -8.05 -0.07 -6.25
N GLN A 62 -7.39 -0.80 -7.13
CA GLN A 62 -7.17 -0.42 -8.52
C GLN A 62 -8.08 -1.26 -9.41
N ALA A 63 -8.80 -0.62 -10.32
CA ALA A 63 -9.69 -1.28 -11.27
C ALA A 63 -9.41 -0.79 -12.69
N LEU A 64 -9.34 -1.72 -13.65
CA LEU A 64 -9.23 -1.44 -15.07
C LEU A 64 -10.48 -1.94 -15.79
N ARG A 65 -11.11 -1.05 -16.56
CA ARG A 65 -12.32 -1.36 -17.34
C ARG A 65 -12.23 -0.76 -18.74
N LEU A 66 -12.53 -1.58 -19.76
CA LEU A 66 -12.70 -1.08 -21.12
C LEU A 66 -14.06 -0.40 -21.26
N LEU A 67 -14.09 0.83 -21.76
CA LEU A 67 -15.30 1.59 -22.04
C LEU A 67 -15.85 1.17 -23.42
N PRO A 68 -17.07 0.62 -23.49
CA PRO A 68 -17.57 -0.04 -24.70
C PRO A 68 -17.77 0.91 -25.89
N GLU A 69 -18.17 2.16 -25.64
CA GLU A 69 -18.49 3.12 -26.70
C GLU A 69 -17.24 3.82 -27.25
N SER A 70 -16.28 4.16 -26.38
CA SER A 70 -15.09 4.93 -26.77
C SER A 70 -13.86 4.07 -27.03
N GLY A 71 -13.85 2.81 -26.58
CA GLY A 71 -12.67 1.94 -26.60
C GLY A 71 -11.56 2.38 -25.62
N GLY A 72 -11.78 3.44 -24.82
CA GLY A 72 -10.85 3.89 -23.80
C GLY A 72 -10.78 2.94 -22.60
N ILE A 73 -9.69 2.99 -21.84
CA ILE A 73 -9.54 2.22 -20.60
C ILE A 73 -9.68 3.17 -19.41
N LEU A 74 -10.71 2.94 -18.59
CA LEU A 74 -10.85 3.59 -17.30
C LEU A 74 -9.94 2.90 -16.28
N PHE A 75 -9.02 3.66 -15.69
CA PHE A 75 -8.23 3.24 -14.55
C PHE A 75 -8.71 3.93 -13.28
N GLY A 76 -9.51 3.21 -12.49
CA GLY A 76 -10.02 3.69 -11.20
C GLY A 76 -9.04 3.38 -10.07
N ILE A 77 -8.82 4.34 -9.18
CA ILE A 77 -8.02 4.15 -7.95
C ILE A 77 -8.84 4.65 -6.77
N ARG A 78 -9.26 3.74 -5.90
CA ARG A 78 -9.88 4.07 -4.61
C ARG A 78 -8.86 3.87 -3.50
N ILE A 79 -8.58 4.94 -2.76
CA ILE A 79 -7.65 4.91 -1.64
C ILE A 79 -8.41 4.70 -0.32
N THR A 80 -7.94 3.79 0.51
CA THR A 80 -8.32 3.69 1.92
C THR A 80 -7.11 3.84 2.82
N LEU A 81 -7.32 4.41 4.00
CA LEU A 81 -6.28 4.66 5.00
C LEU A 81 -6.68 4.01 6.32
N HIS A 82 -5.78 3.22 6.89
CA HIS A 82 -5.99 2.53 8.16
C HIS A 82 -4.82 2.85 9.10
N ARG A 83 -5.08 3.49 10.24
CA ARG A 83 -4.03 3.69 11.26
C ARG A 83 -3.48 2.33 11.71
N LEU A 84 -2.16 2.22 11.85
CA LEU A 84 -1.52 0.95 12.17
C LEU A 84 -1.81 0.49 13.60
N ASP A 85 -2.05 1.40 14.55
CA ASP A 85 -2.45 1.05 15.92
C ASP A 85 -3.83 0.39 15.96
N ASN A 86 -4.79 0.91 15.19
CA ASN A 86 -6.10 0.29 15.02
C ASN A 86 -6.00 -1.07 14.33
N LEU A 87 -5.17 -1.19 13.29
CA LEU A 87 -4.90 -2.47 12.62
C LEU A 87 -4.26 -3.48 13.57
N ALA A 88 -3.34 -3.03 14.43
CA ALA A 88 -2.61 -3.89 15.35
C ALA A 88 -3.48 -4.53 16.44
N ARG A 89 -4.68 -3.99 16.69
CA ARG A 89 -5.70 -4.62 17.55
C ARG A 89 -6.12 -6.00 17.04
N ASN A 90 -6.07 -6.22 15.72
CA ASN A 90 -6.19 -7.56 15.14
C ASN A 90 -4.80 -8.20 15.08
N ARG A 91 -4.53 -9.13 16.01
CA ARG A 91 -3.22 -9.78 16.14
C ARG A 91 -2.78 -10.49 14.85
N THR A 92 -3.72 -11.14 14.16
CA THR A 92 -3.45 -11.82 12.89
C THR A 92 -3.01 -10.81 11.82
N ALA A 93 -3.74 -9.70 11.67
CA ALA A 93 -3.38 -8.65 10.73
C ALA A 93 -2.02 -8.01 11.05
N ALA A 94 -1.74 -7.76 12.35
CA ALA A 94 -0.47 -7.22 12.82
C ALA A 94 0.72 -8.12 12.42
N LEU A 95 0.60 -9.43 12.69
CA LEU A 95 1.64 -10.40 12.37
C LEU A 95 1.86 -10.56 10.87
N ARG A 96 0.79 -10.58 10.08
CA ARG A 96 0.89 -10.63 8.62
C ARG A 96 1.55 -9.38 8.05
N LEU A 97 1.22 -8.20 8.55
CA LEU A 97 1.87 -6.96 8.11
C LEU A 97 3.36 -6.94 8.51
N ALA A 98 3.70 -7.42 9.72
CA ALA A 98 5.09 -7.54 10.16
C ALA A 98 5.89 -8.47 9.23
N GLU A 99 5.35 -9.65 8.94
CA GLU A 99 5.94 -10.62 8.02
C GLU A 99 6.17 -10.00 6.64
N LEU A 100 5.16 -9.32 6.07
CA LEU A 100 5.28 -8.64 4.77
C LEU A 100 6.37 -7.57 4.76
N LEU A 101 6.53 -6.81 5.85
CA LEU A 101 7.55 -5.77 5.97
C LEU A 101 8.96 -6.36 6.10
N GLU A 102 9.11 -7.48 6.81
CA GLU A 102 10.39 -8.18 6.99
C GLU A 102 10.86 -8.88 5.71
N THR A 103 9.95 -9.56 5.01
CA THR A 103 10.30 -10.32 3.79
C THR A 103 10.39 -9.42 2.56
N MET A 104 10.02 -8.14 2.67
CA MET A 104 10.10 -7.19 1.57
C MET A 104 11.57 -6.94 1.20
N PRO A 105 11.98 -7.12 -0.08
CA PRO A 105 13.33 -6.78 -0.51
C PRO A 105 13.68 -5.31 -0.23
N GLN A 106 14.94 -5.04 0.12
CA GLN A 106 15.37 -3.69 0.50
C GLN A 106 15.05 -2.65 -0.58
N ALA A 107 15.37 -2.94 -1.84
CA ALA A 107 15.07 -2.05 -2.97
C ALA A 107 13.57 -1.70 -3.11
N ILE A 108 12.67 -2.61 -2.69
CA ILE A 108 11.22 -2.34 -2.69
C ILE A 108 10.83 -1.44 -1.51
N ALA A 109 11.44 -1.58 -0.34
CA ALA A 109 11.21 -0.62 0.74
C ALA A 109 11.77 0.76 0.42
N ASP A 110 12.94 0.84 -0.20
CA ASP A 110 13.51 2.13 -0.61
C ASP A 110 12.57 2.82 -1.61
N TYR A 111 12.11 2.07 -2.63
CA TYR A 111 11.14 2.56 -3.60
C TYR A 111 9.82 3.00 -2.97
N LYS A 112 9.33 2.28 -1.95
CA LYS A 112 8.10 2.62 -1.22
C LYS A 112 8.30 3.65 -0.10
N GLY A 113 9.53 4.13 0.12
CA GLY A 113 9.84 5.06 1.22
C GLY A 113 9.65 4.46 2.63
N LEU A 114 9.79 3.14 2.78
CA LEU A 114 9.55 2.40 4.03
C LEU A 114 10.82 2.03 4.78
N ALA A 115 11.99 2.17 4.15
CA ALA A 115 13.24 1.59 4.62
C ALA A 115 13.60 1.99 6.06
N GLN A 116 13.51 3.29 6.38
CA GLN A 116 13.90 3.81 7.70
C GLN A 116 12.93 3.36 8.80
N ALA A 117 11.64 3.35 8.52
CA ALA A 117 10.60 2.98 9.50
C ALA A 117 10.36 1.46 9.62
N ARG A 118 10.86 0.66 8.68
CA ARG A 118 10.58 -0.79 8.59
C ARG A 118 10.85 -1.51 9.92
N ASN A 119 12.09 -1.43 10.42
CA ASN A 119 12.49 -2.17 11.62
C ASN A 119 11.73 -1.71 12.88
N PRO A 120 11.58 -0.40 13.15
CA PRO A 120 10.74 0.11 14.24
C PRO A 120 9.30 -0.40 14.18
N LEU A 121 8.66 -0.37 13.01
CA LEU A 121 7.26 -0.79 12.84
C LEU A 121 7.12 -2.30 13.02
N VAL A 122 8.02 -3.10 12.44
CA VAL A 122 8.05 -4.56 12.61
C VAL A 122 8.14 -4.93 14.09
N ARG A 123 9.08 -4.31 14.84
CA ARG A 123 9.22 -4.56 16.28
C ARG A 123 7.92 -4.27 17.03
N GLN A 124 7.24 -3.17 16.72
CA GLN A 124 5.97 -2.80 17.35
C GLN A 124 4.84 -3.76 16.98
N LEU A 125 4.69 -4.12 15.69
CA LEU A 125 3.67 -5.05 15.21
C LEU A 125 3.85 -6.46 15.78
N ARG A 126 5.08 -6.88 16.06
CA ARG A 126 5.37 -8.19 16.67
C ARG A 126 5.14 -8.22 18.18
N LYS A 127 5.15 -7.07 18.88
CA LYS A 127 4.79 -7.06 20.31
C LYS A 127 3.38 -7.62 20.49
N PRO A 128 3.15 -8.55 21.43
CA PRO A 128 1.80 -8.90 21.84
C PRO A 128 1.12 -7.61 22.32
N GLY A 129 -0.13 -7.39 21.93
CA GLY A 129 -0.92 -6.32 22.54
C GLY A 129 -0.91 -6.53 24.05
N GLY A 130 -0.56 -5.49 24.80
CA GLY A 130 -0.79 -5.51 26.24
C GLY A 130 -2.26 -5.83 26.45
N THR A 131 -2.53 -6.88 27.21
CA THR A 131 -3.87 -7.20 27.69
C THR A 131 -4.34 -5.99 28.50
N GLU A 132 -5.10 -5.08 27.90
CA GLU A 132 -6.06 -4.33 28.69
C GLU A 132 -7.16 -5.33 29.03
N ALA A 133 -7.19 -5.72 30.30
CA ALA A 133 -8.29 -6.43 30.93
C ALA A 133 -8.55 -5.77 32.29
N PRO A 134 -9.81 -5.73 32.75
CA PRO A 134 -11.07 -5.45 32.06
C PRO A 134 -11.53 -3.98 32.21
#